data_AF-A0A2S8F2R5-F1
#
_entry.id   AF-A0A2S8F2R5-F1
#
_cell.length_a   1.000
_cell.length_b   1.000
_cell.length_c   1.000
_cell.angle_alpha   90.00
_cell.angle_beta   90.00
_cell.angle_gamma   90.00
#
_symmetry.space_group_name_H-M   'P 1'
#
loop_
_entity.id
_entity.type
_entity.pdbx_description
1 polymer ?
#
loop_
_entity_poly.entity_id
_entity_poly.type
_entity_poly.pdbx_seq_one_letter_code
_entity_poly.pdbx_strand_id
1 'polypeptide(L)'
;MREVIRRILTAVCLYGGITLCLIQGGDLYRVEPVDWHHEVESKRQQSRQITGMMSAYLGSEAVEGVDLAENTRGTLEEFIADETEGRLIIVSGPDWEGLWNDVSATVSDNSPSSAWAACRGVEHCREFVYLKRSAGPLTQLADNWPIGSVQSYVRIDPVETSAQPHYLNVVQVSPSDLLRCAPLHIAYPYRTYGAATLIFGLLFYIGFPRRPRPEGTAMFYEARAAGWLPDLLAAFGSGMFFGLPFLIASDTGGSPLKLDWLPITVVMWGMAGLFASMFVITTWYQTRRVTWDEHGAWIETWGCQPTYVPANEIETVGSHMLQAPAWLRNLAWVITIFNWRAGSSAILLEQSDPGFAIATKQGQSFRFTGAGLYGARSFLAWLDTHHVPVDPSAREIMRTNSDYKPTRIGWIIAVIFAVLIVALVVPSLWRTAVEAMPHAEPEFRQSAFAVVQETSSPVAADPIDAKPVESQATALPPGILAVEPIVTPEMLAQEGAILQKMEQKREELKTLQSEIGTITNPNAEVIEKVQQIMREMEQLQAEFDDLRRGGLTTKGNQP
;
A
#
# COMPACT_ATOMS: atom_id res chain seq x y z
N MET A 1 -14.40 9.43 31.94
CA MET A 1 -14.45 8.01 31.53
C MET A 1 -14.96 7.81 30.10
N ARG A 2 -16.11 8.37 29.70
CA ARG A 2 -16.68 8.21 28.33
C ARG A 2 -15.70 8.54 27.18
N GLU A 3 -15.01 9.67 27.25
CA GLU A 3 -14.04 10.09 26.21
C GLU A 3 -12.82 9.16 26.12
N VAL A 4 -12.38 8.61 27.25
CA VAL A 4 -11.27 7.63 27.33
C VAL A 4 -11.69 6.34 26.61
N ILE A 5 -12.84 5.78 26.97
CA ILE A 5 -13.38 4.56 26.37
C ILE A 5 -13.55 4.77 24.87
N ARG A 6 -14.08 5.93 24.46
CA ARG A 6 -14.28 6.23 23.05
C ARG A 6 -12.99 6.10 22.24
N ARG A 7 -11.92 6.78 22.67
CA ARG A 7 -10.64 6.76 21.97
C ARG A 7 -9.92 5.42 22.04
N ILE A 8 -9.97 4.74 23.20
CA ILE A 8 -9.38 3.41 23.32
C ILE A 8 -10.04 2.44 22.35
N LEU A 9 -11.38 2.41 22.29
CA LEU A 9 -12.08 1.52 21.37
C LEU A 9 -11.78 1.88 19.91
N THR A 10 -11.78 3.17 19.57
CA THR A 10 -11.39 3.62 18.23
C THR A 10 -9.96 3.21 17.87
N ALA A 11 -9.01 3.33 18.80
CA ALA A 11 -7.62 2.91 18.58
C ALA A 11 -7.51 1.38 18.40
N VAL A 12 -8.23 0.59 19.22
CA VAL A 12 -8.30 -0.87 19.06
C VAL A 12 -8.88 -1.25 17.69
N CYS A 13 -9.97 -0.61 17.27
CA CYS A 13 -10.55 -0.82 15.94
C CYS A 13 -9.60 -0.39 14.82
N LEU A 14 -8.85 0.70 15.01
CA LEU A 14 -7.86 1.17 14.03
C LEU A 14 -6.73 0.15 13.84
N TYR A 15 -6.05 -0.25 14.92
CA TYR A 15 -4.92 -1.18 14.82
C TYR A 15 -5.37 -2.60 14.45
N GLY A 16 -6.47 -3.08 15.05
CA GLY A 16 -7.05 -4.38 14.70
C GLY A 16 -7.52 -4.41 13.25
N GLY A 17 -8.19 -3.34 12.78
CA GLY A 17 -8.65 -3.22 11.41
C GLY A 17 -7.51 -3.19 10.39
N ILE A 18 -6.46 -2.39 10.64
CA ILE A 18 -5.26 -2.35 9.78
C ILE A 18 -4.57 -3.72 9.75
N THR A 19 -4.41 -4.36 10.91
CA THR A 19 -3.79 -5.68 11.02
C THR A 19 -4.56 -6.70 10.16
N LEU A 20 -5.88 -6.78 10.32
CA LEU A 20 -6.73 -7.70 9.55
C LEU A 20 -6.74 -7.38 8.03
N CYS A 21 -6.63 -6.10 7.66
CA CYS A 21 -6.53 -5.70 6.25
C CYS A 21 -5.22 -6.10 5.59
N LEU A 22 -4.13 -6.19 6.35
CA LEU A 22 -2.78 -6.37 5.83
C LEU A 22 -2.18 -7.75 6.11
N ILE A 23 -2.83 -8.58 6.95
CA ILE A 23 -2.46 -9.98 7.11
C ILE A 23 -2.71 -10.72 5.79
N GLN A 24 -1.65 -11.30 5.25
CA GLN A 24 -1.68 -12.10 4.04
C GLN A 24 -2.08 -13.55 4.32
N GLY A 25 -2.65 -14.22 3.31
CA GLY A 25 -2.82 -15.67 3.31
C GLY A 25 -1.48 -16.40 3.20
N GLY A 26 -1.14 -17.22 4.19
CA GLY A 26 0.18 -17.86 4.30
C GLY A 26 0.35 -19.23 3.63
N ASP A 27 -0.71 -19.83 3.09
CA ASP A 27 -0.71 -21.24 2.65
C ASP A 27 -1.35 -21.41 1.27
N LEU A 28 -0.73 -20.82 0.25
CA LEU A 28 -1.24 -20.82 -1.12
C LEU A 28 -0.23 -21.44 -2.09
N TYR A 29 -0.77 -22.20 -3.04
CA TYR A 29 -0.09 -22.62 -4.25
C TYR A 29 -0.64 -21.83 -5.44
N ARG A 30 0.28 -21.45 -6.33
CA ARG A 30 -0.04 -21.01 -7.68
C ARG A 30 0.06 -22.22 -8.59
N VAL A 31 -1.02 -22.55 -9.29
CA VAL A 31 -1.15 -23.73 -10.14
C VAL A 31 -1.50 -23.31 -11.56
N GLU A 32 -0.80 -23.87 -12.53
CA GLU A 32 -1.11 -23.70 -13.96
C GLU A 32 -0.98 -25.03 -14.70
N PRO A 33 -1.76 -25.23 -15.78
CA PRO A 33 -1.59 -26.38 -16.67
C PRO A 33 -0.34 -26.17 -17.52
N VAL A 34 0.45 -27.23 -17.68
CA VAL A 34 1.63 -27.21 -18.56
C VAL A 34 1.36 -28.07 -19.78
N ASP A 35 1.46 -27.45 -20.95
CA ASP A 35 1.51 -28.13 -22.24
C ASP A 35 2.95 -28.06 -22.77
N TRP A 36 3.71 -29.12 -22.51
CA TRP A 36 5.11 -29.21 -22.92
C TRP A 36 5.29 -29.19 -24.44
N HIS A 37 4.32 -29.66 -25.22
CA HIS A 37 4.40 -29.58 -26.67
C HIS A 37 4.34 -28.13 -27.13
N HIS A 38 3.37 -27.39 -26.61
CA HIS A 38 3.25 -25.97 -26.89
C HIS A 38 4.47 -25.17 -26.40
N GLU A 39 5.00 -25.48 -25.21
CA GLU A 39 6.17 -24.78 -24.66
C GLU A 39 7.44 -25.00 -25.50
N VAL A 40 7.70 -26.23 -25.92
CA VAL A 40 8.82 -26.57 -26.82
C VAL A 40 8.67 -25.83 -28.16
N GLU A 41 7.47 -25.82 -28.75
CA GLU A 41 7.22 -25.14 -30.01
C GLU A 41 7.39 -23.62 -29.87
N SER A 42 6.88 -23.03 -28.79
CA SER A 42 7.01 -21.61 -28.49
C SER A 42 8.48 -21.20 -28.31
N LYS A 43 9.26 -21.94 -27.49
CA LYS A 43 10.71 -21.70 -27.31
C LYS A 43 11.47 -21.81 -28.64
N ARG A 44 11.10 -22.77 -29.50
CA ARG A 44 11.69 -22.90 -30.86
C ARG A 44 11.32 -21.74 -31.78
N GLN A 45 10.07 -21.29 -31.78
CA GLN A 45 9.63 -20.14 -32.56
C GLN A 45 10.31 -18.85 -32.10
N GLN A 46 10.41 -18.64 -30.79
CA GLN A 46 11.11 -17.49 -30.21
C GLN A 46 12.59 -17.49 -30.58
N SER A 47 13.27 -18.63 -30.49
CA SER A 47 14.66 -18.78 -30.94
C SER A 47 14.80 -18.40 -32.41
N ARG A 48 13.94 -18.94 -33.31
CA ARG A 48 13.96 -18.57 -34.73
C ARG A 48 13.76 -17.06 -34.97
N GLN A 49 12.86 -16.43 -34.21
CA GLN A 49 12.63 -14.98 -34.32
C GLN A 49 13.85 -14.18 -33.87
N ILE A 50 14.47 -14.55 -32.75
CA ILE A 50 15.68 -13.88 -32.24
C ILE A 50 16.85 -14.09 -33.20
N THR A 51 17.08 -15.32 -33.66
CA THR A 51 18.09 -15.62 -34.67
C THR A 51 17.84 -14.82 -35.96
N GLY A 52 16.59 -14.72 -36.40
CA GLY A 52 16.20 -13.89 -37.55
C GLY A 52 16.56 -12.41 -37.35
N MET A 53 16.19 -11.84 -36.20
CA MET A 53 16.55 -10.47 -35.84
C MET A 53 18.07 -10.28 -35.79
N MET A 54 18.80 -11.13 -35.06
CA MET A 54 20.26 -11.06 -34.95
C MET A 54 20.93 -11.15 -36.32
N SER A 55 20.46 -12.03 -37.20
CA SER A 55 21.03 -12.20 -38.55
C SER A 55 20.86 -10.96 -39.41
N ALA A 56 19.78 -10.19 -39.20
CA ALA A 56 19.55 -8.91 -39.88
C ALA A 56 20.51 -7.81 -39.40
N TYR A 57 20.98 -7.87 -38.14
CA TYR A 57 21.87 -6.85 -37.56
C TYR A 57 23.36 -7.19 -37.68
N LEU A 58 23.74 -8.45 -37.45
CA LEU A 58 25.14 -8.89 -37.34
C LEU A 58 25.63 -9.59 -38.63
N GLY A 59 24.74 -9.81 -39.59
CA GLY A 59 25.00 -10.63 -40.77
C GLY A 59 24.82 -12.12 -40.48
N SER A 60 24.41 -12.89 -41.49
CA SER A 60 24.10 -14.32 -41.36
C SER A 60 25.29 -15.16 -40.88
N GLU A 61 26.52 -14.78 -41.26
CA GLU A 61 27.76 -15.48 -40.88
C GLU A 61 28.09 -15.34 -39.38
N ALA A 62 27.70 -14.24 -38.73
CA ALA A 62 27.96 -14.03 -37.30
C ALA A 62 26.99 -14.77 -36.38
N VAL A 63 25.84 -15.20 -36.92
CA VAL A 63 24.78 -15.93 -36.19
C VAL A 63 24.82 -17.42 -36.53
N GLU A 64 25.61 -17.82 -37.53
CA GLU A 64 25.83 -19.20 -37.92
C GLU A 64 26.50 -19.97 -36.76
N GLY A 65 25.68 -20.75 -36.03
CA GLY A 65 26.11 -21.53 -34.86
C GLY A 65 25.50 -21.09 -33.52
N VAL A 66 24.79 -19.95 -33.46
CA VAL A 66 24.06 -19.53 -32.26
C VAL A 66 22.66 -20.16 -32.30
N ASP A 67 22.49 -21.32 -31.65
CA ASP A 67 21.16 -21.88 -31.41
C ASP A 67 20.70 -21.59 -29.98
N LEU A 68 19.81 -20.61 -29.85
CA LEU A 68 19.21 -20.23 -28.57
C LEU A 68 18.20 -21.26 -28.06
N ALA A 69 17.89 -22.31 -28.85
CA ALA A 69 17.01 -23.40 -28.49
C ALA A 69 17.75 -24.74 -28.35
N GLU A 70 19.06 -24.72 -28.08
CA GLU A 70 19.88 -25.93 -27.87
C GLU A 70 19.23 -26.88 -26.84
N ASN A 71 18.68 -26.36 -25.75
CA ASN A 71 18.00 -27.14 -24.70
C ASN A 71 16.66 -27.76 -25.16
N THR A 72 16.11 -27.36 -26.30
CA THR A 72 14.91 -27.98 -26.89
C THR A 72 15.24 -29.06 -27.92
N ARG A 73 16.53 -29.34 -28.17
CA ARG A 73 16.98 -30.41 -29.07
C ARG A 73 17.00 -31.73 -28.30
N GLY A 74 15.99 -32.56 -28.55
CA GLY A 74 15.85 -33.87 -27.91
C GLY A 74 14.46 -34.43 -28.09
N THR A 75 14.21 -35.58 -27.47
CA THR A 75 12.85 -36.08 -27.25
C THR A 75 12.13 -35.20 -26.25
N LEU A 76 10.78 -35.21 -26.26
CA LEU A 76 9.99 -34.46 -25.27
C LEU A 76 10.33 -34.89 -23.84
N GLU A 77 10.66 -36.17 -23.64
CA GLU A 77 11.06 -36.72 -22.34
C GLU A 77 12.37 -36.13 -21.83
N GLU A 78 13.35 -35.94 -22.71
CA GLU A 78 14.62 -35.28 -22.36
C GLU A 78 14.41 -33.82 -21.99
N PHE A 79 13.54 -33.11 -22.72
CA PHE A 79 13.20 -31.72 -22.40
C PHE A 79 12.49 -31.60 -21.04
N ILE A 80 11.54 -32.49 -20.75
CA ILE A 80 10.86 -32.52 -19.45
C ILE A 80 11.85 -32.85 -18.32
N ALA A 81 12.75 -33.81 -18.54
CA ALA A 81 13.78 -34.15 -17.56
C ALA A 81 14.72 -32.98 -17.26
N ASP A 82 15.13 -32.25 -18.31
CA ASP A 82 15.99 -31.06 -18.20
C ASP A 82 15.27 -29.92 -17.47
N GLU A 83 14.04 -29.55 -17.88
CA GLU A 83 13.32 -28.44 -17.26
C GLU A 83 12.87 -28.74 -15.80
N THR A 84 12.55 -30.01 -15.51
CA THR A 84 12.09 -30.37 -14.17
C THR A 84 13.23 -30.52 -13.16
N GLU A 85 14.46 -30.83 -13.59
CA GLU A 85 15.66 -30.98 -12.72
C GLU A 85 15.41 -31.82 -11.44
N GLY A 86 14.59 -32.88 -11.54
CA GLY A 86 14.24 -33.72 -10.38
C GLY A 86 13.16 -33.15 -9.45
N ARG A 87 12.48 -32.06 -9.84
CA ARG A 87 11.35 -31.44 -9.12
C ARG A 87 9.99 -32.02 -9.56
N LEU A 88 9.98 -33.18 -10.19
CA LEU A 88 8.80 -33.85 -10.71
C LEU A 88 8.18 -34.78 -9.64
N ILE A 89 6.93 -34.53 -9.29
CA ILE A 89 6.11 -35.39 -8.44
C ILE A 89 5.13 -36.15 -9.33
N ILE A 90 5.11 -37.48 -9.21
CA ILE A 90 4.19 -38.33 -9.98
C ILE A 90 3.00 -38.67 -9.10
N VAL A 91 1.80 -38.44 -9.61
CA VAL A 91 0.54 -38.70 -8.94
C VAL A 91 -0.44 -39.38 -9.90
N SER A 92 -1.46 -40.04 -9.36
CA SER A 92 -2.51 -40.70 -10.15
C SER A 92 -3.84 -40.64 -9.40
N GLY A 93 -4.93 -40.78 -10.13
CA GLY A 93 -6.28 -40.93 -9.56
C GLY A 93 -7.27 -39.85 -10.01
N PRO A 94 -8.57 -40.12 -9.87
CA PRO A 94 -9.64 -39.29 -10.42
C PRO A 94 -9.72 -37.89 -9.82
N ASP A 95 -9.20 -37.69 -8.60
CA ASP A 95 -9.13 -36.38 -7.95
C ASP A 95 -8.10 -35.46 -8.62
N TRP A 96 -6.96 -36.02 -9.06
CA TRP A 96 -5.90 -35.28 -9.76
C TRP A 96 -6.28 -34.96 -11.20
N GLU A 97 -6.91 -35.91 -11.89
CA GLU A 97 -7.45 -35.70 -13.24
C GLU A 97 -8.54 -34.61 -13.25
N GLY A 98 -9.43 -34.64 -12.25
CA GLY A 98 -10.42 -33.59 -12.04
C GLY A 98 -9.82 -32.23 -11.72
N LEU A 99 -8.80 -32.17 -10.85
CA LEU A 99 -8.05 -30.93 -10.58
C LEU A 99 -7.50 -30.32 -11.88
N TRP A 100 -6.85 -31.13 -12.73
CA TRP A 100 -6.28 -30.64 -13.97
C TRP A 100 -7.37 -30.09 -14.90
N ASN A 101 -8.48 -30.81 -15.07
CA ASN A 101 -9.61 -30.36 -15.90
C ASN A 101 -10.19 -29.03 -15.39
N ASP A 102 -10.40 -28.89 -14.09
CA ASP A 102 -10.97 -27.69 -13.49
C ASP A 102 -10.01 -26.49 -13.59
N VAL A 103 -8.70 -26.71 -13.38
CA VAL A 103 -7.65 -25.68 -13.55
C VAL A 103 -7.56 -25.25 -15.02
N SER A 104 -7.46 -26.20 -15.95
CA SER A 104 -7.38 -25.91 -17.38
C SER A 104 -8.61 -25.15 -17.87
N ALA A 105 -9.81 -25.58 -17.47
CA ALA A 105 -11.05 -24.91 -17.84
C ALA A 105 -11.10 -23.48 -17.26
N THR A 106 -10.61 -23.28 -16.03
CA THR A 106 -10.55 -21.97 -15.38
C THR A 106 -9.60 -21.01 -16.11
N VAL A 107 -8.41 -21.47 -16.49
CA VAL A 107 -7.41 -20.68 -17.22
C VAL A 107 -7.92 -20.30 -18.61
N SER A 108 -8.68 -21.17 -19.28
CA SER A 108 -9.28 -20.92 -20.60
C SER A 108 -10.63 -20.18 -20.59
N ASP A 109 -10.95 -19.42 -19.53
CA ASP A 109 -12.20 -18.65 -19.40
C ASP A 109 -13.50 -19.47 -19.36
N ASN A 110 -13.41 -20.80 -19.22
CA ASN A 110 -14.54 -21.73 -19.14
C ASN A 110 -14.69 -22.33 -17.73
N SER A 111 -14.57 -21.48 -16.70
CA SER A 111 -14.53 -21.93 -15.30
C SER A 111 -15.74 -22.80 -14.94
N PRO A 112 -15.53 -23.95 -14.28
CA PRO A 112 -16.60 -24.91 -13.98
C PRO A 112 -17.63 -24.39 -12.97
N SER A 113 -17.27 -23.38 -12.17
CA SER A 113 -18.15 -22.68 -11.24
C SER A 113 -17.65 -21.26 -10.96
N SER A 114 -18.46 -20.45 -10.28
CA SER A 114 -18.06 -19.12 -9.81
C SER A 114 -16.95 -19.16 -8.74
N ALA A 115 -16.88 -20.22 -7.94
CA ALA A 115 -15.81 -20.42 -6.95
C ALA A 115 -14.45 -20.65 -7.63
N TRP A 116 -14.45 -21.44 -8.71
CA TRP A 116 -13.27 -21.65 -9.54
C TRP A 116 -12.84 -20.38 -10.27
N ALA A 117 -13.79 -19.63 -10.84
CA ALA A 117 -13.51 -18.33 -11.45
C ALA A 117 -12.90 -17.33 -10.46
N ALA A 118 -13.31 -17.36 -9.19
CA ALA A 118 -12.79 -16.50 -8.14
C ALA A 118 -11.33 -16.82 -7.76
N CYS A 119 -10.84 -18.02 -8.06
CA CYS A 119 -9.46 -18.43 -7.76
C CYS A 119 -8.45 -18.03 -8.84
N ARG A 120 -8.92 -17.59 -10.02
CA ARG A 120 -8.05 -17.22 -11.14
C ARG A 120 -7.28 -15.94 -10.87
N GLY A 121 -6.02 -15.89 -11.28
CA GLY A 121 -5.19 -14.69 -11.17
C GLY A 121 -5.72 -13.51 -11.97
N VAL A 122 -5.30 -12.31 -11.58
CA VAL A 122 -5.76 -11.04 -12.19
C VAL A 122 -4.81 -10.58 -13.31
N GLU A 123 -5.34 -9.77 -14.23
CA GLU A 123 -4.57 -9.09 -15.29
C GLU A 123 -3.64 -10.01 -16.11
N HIS A 124 -2.32 -9.83 -16.00
CA HIS A 124 -1.27 -10.56 -16.71
C HIS A 124 -1.00 -11.96 -16.10
N CYS A 125 -1.68 -12.31 -15.02
CA CYS A 125 -1.55 -13.57 -14.30
C CYS A 125 -2.80 -14.47 -14.44
N ARG A 126 -3.58 -14.28 -15.50
CA ARG A 126 -4.79 -15.07 -15.80
C ARG A 126 -4.53 -16.54 -16.13
N GLU A 127 -3.28 -16.88 -16.41
CA GLU A 127 -2.80 -18.24 -16.68
C GLU A 127 -2.69 -19.08 -15.40
N PHE A 128 -2.79 -18.44 -14.24
CA PHE A 128 -2.63 -19.10 -12.95
C PHE A 128 -3.95 -19.18 -12.17
N VAL A 129 -4.05 -20.22 -11.33
CA VAL A 129 -5.08 -20.38 -10.30
C VAL A 129 -4.42 -20.44 -8.94
N TYR A 130 -4.97 -19.73 -7.96
CA TYR A 130 -4.50 -19.71 -6.58
C TYR A 130 -5.34 -20.64 -5.72
N LEU A 131 -4.73 -21.69 -5.18
CA LEU A 131 -5.40 -22.71 -4.37
C LEU A 131 -4.72 -22.83 -3.01
N LYS A 132 -5.49 -23.13 -1.96
CA LYS A 132 -4.91 -23.39 -0.64
C LYS A 132 -4.09 -24.68 -0.66
N ARG A 133 -2.98 -24.70 0.09
CA ARG A 133 -2.19 -25.92 0.28
C ARG A 133 -3.00 -27.07 0.92
N SER A 134 -4.03 -26.72 1.68
CA SER A 134 -4.95 -27.66 2.30
C SER A 134 -6.08 -28.13 1.37
N ALA A 135 -6.12 -27.69 0.11
CA ALA A 135 -7.24 -27.96 -0.77
C ALA A 135 -7.11 -29.32 -1.47
N GLY A 136 -8.09 -30.20 -1.27
CA GLY A 136 -8.26 -31.47 -1.99
C GLY A 136 -6.95 -32.25 -2.21
N PRO A 137 -6.61 -32.61 -3.45
CA PRO A 137 -5.43 -33.42 -3.76
C PRO A 137 -4.09 -32.73 -3.44
N LEU A 138 -4.04 -31.39 -3.34
CA LEU A 138 -2.81 -30.64 -3.06
C LEU A 138 -2.23 -30.90 -1.67
N THR A 139 -3.06 -31.39 -0.73
CA THR A 139 -2.61 -31.82 0.60
C THR A 139 -1.48 -32.86 0.52
N GLN A 140 -1.53 -33.75 -0.47
CA GLN A 140 -0.53 -34.81 -0.70
C GLN A 140 0.82 -34.27 -1.16
N LEU A 141 0.85 -33.06 -1.76
CA LEU A 141 2.11 -32.44 -2.17
C LEU A 141 2.92 -31.91 -1.00
N ALA A 142 2.28 -31.69 0.16
CA ALA A 142 2.98 -31.14 1.31
C ALA A 142 4.09 -32.07 1.83
N ASP A 143 3.85 -33.37 1.79
CA ASP A 143 4.77 -34.40 2.28
C ASP A 143 5.86 -34.77 1.25
N ASN A 144 5.56 -34.62 -0.04
CA ASN A 144 6.44 -34.99 -1.15
C ASN A 144 7.14 -33.77 -1.79
N TRP A 145 7.07 -32.59 -1.17
CA TRP A 145 7.63 -31.38 -1.75
C TRP A 145 9.17 -31.45 -1.81
N PRO A 146 9.80 -31.14 -2.96
CA PRO A 146 11.26 -31.21 -3.08
C PRO A 146 11.94 -30.23 -2.10
N ILE A 147 12.97 -30.71 -1.40
CA ILE A 147 13.66 -29.93 -0.36
C ILE A 147 14.31 -28.69 -1.00
N GLY A 148 13.95 -27.51 -0.49
CA GLY A 148 14.54 -26.24 -0.94
C GLY A 148 14.00 -25.73 -2.27
N SER A 149 13.02 -26.39 -2.90
CA SER A 149 12.40 -25.88 -4.12
C SER A 149 11.20 -24.98 -3.80
N VAL A 150 11.08 -23.87 -4.53
CA VAL A 150 9.89 -23.00 -4.50
C VAL A 150 8.85 -23.47 -5.54
N GLN A 151 9.28 -24.30 -6.49
CA GLN A 151 8.50 -24.79 -7.61
C GLN A 151 8.62 -26.31 -7.72
N SER A 152 7.55 -26.96 -8.14
CA SER A 152 7.51 -28.37 -8.48
C SER A 152 6.54 -28.61 -9.64
N TYR A 153 6.83 -29.63 -10.44
CA TYR A 153 5.94 -30.08 -11.50
C TYR A 153 5.23 -31.33 -11.04
N VAL A 154 3.93 -31.41 -11.29
CA VAL A 154 3.11 -32.58 -10.98
C VAL A 154 2.73 -33.27 -12.28
N ARG A 155 3.21 -34.50 -12.47
CA ARG A 155 2.80 -35.36 -13.57
C ARG A 155 1.64 -36.23 -13.10
N ILE A 156 0.53 -36.13 -13.81
CA ILE A 156 -0.70 -36.85 -13.53
C ILE A 156 -0.79 -38.02 -14.50
N ASP A 157 -0.54 -39.22 -13.99
CA ASP A 157 -0.68 -40.45 -14.76
C ASP A 157 -2.16 -40.88 -14.76
N PRO A 158 -2.76 -41.05 -15.95
CA PRO A 158 -4.17 -41.39 -16.08
C PRO A 158 -4.47 -42.78 -15.49
N VAL A 159 -5.65 -42.92 -14.88
CA VAL A 159 -6.16 -44.22 -14.43
C VAL A 159 -6.41 -45.15 -15.62
N GLU A 160 -6.81 -44.60 -16.78
CA GLU A 160 -6.96 -45.33 -18.03
C GLU A 160 -5.66 -45.26 -18.87
N THR A 161 -5.05 -46.43 -19.10
CA THR A 161 -3.69 -46.56 -19.66
C THR A 161 -3.53 -46.04 -21.11
N SER A 162 -4.63 -45.69 -21.79
CA SER A 162 -4.62 -45.17 -23.16
C SER A 162 -4.56 -43.64 -23.29
N ALA A 163 -4.74 -42.89 -22.20
CA ALA A 163 -4.63 -41.43 -22.22
C ALA A 163 -3.17 -40.98 -22.05
N GLN A 164 -2.83 -39.78 -22.55
CA GLN A 164 -1.52 -39.18 -22.33
C GLN A 164 -1.42 -38.57 -20.92
N PRO A 165 -0.22 -38.54 -20.31
CA PRO A 165 -0.03 -37.89 -19.02
C PRO A 165 -0.16 -36.38 -19.16
N HIS A 166 -0.78 -35.75 -18.16
CA HIS A 166 -0.94 -34.31 -18.07
C HIS A 166 -0.05 -33.72 -16.98
N TYR A 167 0.30 -32.43 -17.11
CA TYR A 167 1.24 -31.78 -16.21
C TYR A 167 0.65 -30.50 -15.61
N LEU A 168 0.99 -30.27 -14.34
CA LEU A 168 0.75 -29.01 -13.64
C LEU A 168 2.08 -28.42 -13.17
N ASN A 169 2.24 -27.11 -13.30
CA ASN A 169 3.29 -26.38 -12.59
C ASN A 169 2.70 -25.82 -11.31
N VAL A 170 3.34 -26.15 -10.18
CA VAL A 170 2.90 -25.76 -8.84
C VAL A 170 4.01 -24.96 -8.18
N VAL A 171 3.71 -23.72 -7.81
CA VAL A 171 4.67 -22.79 -7.20
C VAL A 171 4.18 -22.37 -5.83
N GLN A 172 5.06 -22.42 -4.83
CA GLN A 172 4.84 -21.80 -3.53
C GLN A 172 4.84 -20.29 -3.70
N VAL A 173 3.72 -19.65 -3.38
CA VAL A 173 3.54 -18.24 -3.68
C VAL A 173 4.33 -17.37 -2.71
N SER A 174 5.13 -16.45 -3.24
CA SER A 174 5.78 -15.44 -2.42
C SER A 174 4.80 -14.32 -2.03
N PRO A 175 4.98 -13.65 -0.88
CA PRO A 175 4.22 -12.45 -0.51
C PRO A 175 4.14 -11.36 -1.60
N SER A 176 5.20 -11.20 -2.40
CA SER A 176 5.27 -10.26 -3.52
C SER A 176 4.40 -10.68 -4.71
N ASP A 177 4.32 -11.98 -5.00
CA ASP A 177 3.48 -12.51 -6.08
C ASP A 177 1.99 -12.38 -5.73
N LEU A 178 1.63 -12.61 -4.46
CA LEU A 178 0.26 -12.43 -3.97
C LEU A 178 -0.26 -11.01 -4.21
N LEU A 179 0.59 -10.01 -3.99
CA LEU A 179 0.23 -8.60 -4.14
C LEU A 179 -0.14 -8.22 -5.59
N ARG A 180 0.53 -8.84 -6.57
CA ARG A 180 0.41 -8.45 -7.99
C ARG A 180 -0.60 -9.29 -8.75
N CYS A 181 -0.69 -10.57 -8.41
CA CYS A 181 -1.33 -11.55 -9.28
C CYS A 181 -2.49 -12.31 -8.64
N ALA A 182 -2.56 -12.38 -7.30
CA ALA A 182 -3.64 -13.09 -6.63
C ALA A 182 -4.89 -12.20 -6.45
N PRO A 183 -6.10 -12.78 -6.54
CA PRO A 183 -7.33 -12.09 -6.15
C PRO A 183 -7.28 -11.59 -4.70
N LEU A 184 -7.83 -10.40 -4.47
CA LEU A 184 -7.79 -9.71 -3.17
C LEU A 184 -8.30 -10.56 -1.99
N HIS A 185 -9.39 -11.31 -2.18
CA HIS A 185 -9.97 -12.17 -1.14
C HIS A 185 -9.10 -13.39 -0.79
N ILE A 186 -8.21 -13.81 -1.69
CA ILE A 186 -7.24 -14.89 -1.47
C ILE A 186 -5.97 -14.32 -0.84
N ALA A 187 -5.45 -13.23 -1.40
CA ALA A 187 -4.27 -12.55 -0.90
C ALA A 187 -4.47 -12.05 0.55
N TYR A 188 -5.65 -11.52 0.87
CA TYR A 188 -5.99 -10.93 2.17
C TYR A 188 -7.35 -11.44 2.70
N PRO A 189 -7.40 -12.67 3.25
CA PRO A 189 -8.66 -13.33 3.61
C PRO A 189 -9.44 -12.61 4.71
N TYR A 190 -8.76 -11.80 5.55
CA TYR A 190 -9.39 -11.09 6.65
C TYR A 190 -9.74 -9.63 6.34
N ARG A 191 -9.51 -9.17 5.10
CA ARG A 191 -9.61 -7.76 4.74
C ARG A 191 -11.02 -7.21 4.82
N THR A 192 -12.05 -8.01 4.53
CA THR A 192 -13.45 -7.63 4.77
C THR A 192 -13.72 -7.32 6.24
N TYR A 193 -13.25 -8.18 7.15
CA TYR A 193 -13.40 -7.97 8.59
C TYR A 193 -12.57 -6.78 9.07
N GLY A 194 -11.37 -6.58 8.51
CA GLY A 194 -10.54 -5.41 8.79
C GLY A 194 -11.21 -4.11 8.39
N ALA A 195 -11.72 -4.02 7.16
CA ALA A 195 -12.44 -2.86 6.66
C ALA A 195 -13.73 -2.60 7.45
N ALA A 196 -14.50 -3.64 7.79
CA ALA A 196 -15.67 -3.52 8.65
C ALA A 196 -15.31 -3.00 10.05
N THR A 197 -14.19 -3.46 10.61
CA THR A 197 -13.68 -3.00 11.92
C THR A 197 -13.27 -1.53 11.87
N LEU A 198 -12.64 -1.07 10.78
CA LEU A 198 -12.29 0.34 10.58
C LEU A 198 -13.53 1.22 10.44
N ILE A 199 -14.52 0.79 9.65
CA ILE A 199 -15.79 1.50 9.50
C ILE A 199 -16.51 1.57 10.85
N PHE A 200 -16.58 0.46 11.59
CA PHE A 200 -17.16 0.41 12.92
C PHE A 200 -16.45 1.37 13.88
N GLY A 201 -15.11 1.37 13.92
CA GLY A 201 -14.33 2.27 14.76
C GLY A 201 -14.58 3.74 14.45
N LEU A 202 -14.71 4.10 13.17
CA LEU A 202 -15.03 5.45 12.71
C LEU A 202 -16.46 5.86 13.09
N LEU A 203 -17.45 5.02 12.80
CA LEU A 203 -18.85 5.27 13.13
C LEU A 203 -19.07 5.34 14.64
N PHE A 204 -18.39 4.48 15.40
CA PHE A 204 -18.39 4.53 16.86
C PHE A 204 -17.79 5.84 17.35
N TYR A 205 -16.67 6.28 16.79
CA TYR A 205 -16.06 7.55 17.20
C TYR A 205 -16.97 8.77 16.95
N ILE A 206 -17.71 8.77 15.83
CA ILE A 206 -18.62 9.85 15.44
C ILE A 206 -19.93 9.79 16.21
N GLY A 207 -20.54 8.60 16.30
CA GLY A 207 -21.87 8.38 16.86
C GLY A 207 -21.88 8.24 18.38
N PHE A 208 -20.78 7.83 19.00
CA PHE A 208 -20.75 7.69 20.46
C PHE A 208 -20.86 9.08 21.12
N PRO A 209 -21.86 9.28 22.00
CA PRO A 209 -22.20 10.60 22.50
C PRO A 209 -21.03 11.24 23.24
N ARG A 210 -20.65 12.42 22.75
CA ARG A 210 -19.70 13.30 23.43
C ARG A 210 -20.25 13.71 24.78
N ARG A 211 -19.36 13.92 25.74
CA ARG A 211 -19.79 14.56 26.99
C ARG A 211 -20.37 15.95 26.63
N PRO A 212 -21.59 16.29 27.07
CA PRO A 212 -22.18 17.58 26.74
C PRO A 212 -21.31 18.70 27.30
N ARG A 213 -21.33 19.85 26.63
CA ARG A 213 -20.73 21.06 27.18
C ARG A 213 -21.43 21.37 28.51
N PRO A 214 -20.68 21.64 29.59
CA PRO A 214 -21.31 22.08 30.82
C PRO A 214 -22.06 23.40 30.55
N GLU A 215 -23.35 23.43 30.91
CA GLU A 215 -24.19 24.62 30.78
C GLU A 215 -23.90 25.57 31.95
N GLY A 216 -23.74 26.87 31.69
CA GLY A 216 -23.53 27.89 32.72
C GLY A 216 -22.07 28.20 33.08
N THR A 217 -21.80 28.33 34.38
CA THR A 217 -20.55 28.75 35.02
C THR A 217 -19.49 27.65 35.01
N ALA A 218 -18.81 27.52 33.86
CA ALA A 218 -17.80 26.50 33.65
C ALA A 218 -16.56 27.02 32.92
N MET A 219 -15.42 26.41 33.25
CA MET A 219 -14.12 26.63 32.67
C MET A 219 -13.57 25.29 32.20
N PHE A 220 -13.28 25.17 30.91
CA PHE A 220 -12.86 23.90 30.30
C PHE A 220 -12.04 24.17 29.03
N TYR A 221 -11.25 23.18 28.61
CA TYR A 221 -10.53 23.24 27.33
C TYR A 221 -11.49 22.99 26.18
N GLU A 222 -11.57 23.92 25.23
CA GLU A 222 -12.48 23.74 24.11
C GLU A 222 -12.00 22.63 23.18
N ALA A 223 -12.93 21.77 22.75
CA ALA A 223 -12.72 20.57 21.95
C ALA A 223 -12.27 20.84 20.49
N ARG A 224 -11.56 21.95 20.21
CA ARG A 224 -10.84 22.19 18.94
C ARG A 224 -9.33 22.28 19.16
N ALA A 225 -8.89 22.97 20.21
CA ALA A 225 -7.50 22.92 20.65
C ALA A 225 -7.15 21.53 21.21
N ALA A 226 -8.12 20.86 21.85
CA ALA A 226 -8.03 19.48 22.34
C ALA A 226 -9.08 18.57 21.65
N GLY A 227 -9.27 18.72 20.35
CA GLY A 227 -10.44 18.26 19.61
C GLY A 227 -10.33 16.97 18.80
N TRP A 228 -11.23 16.85 17.82
CA TRP A 228 -11.23 15.75 16.83
C TRP A 228 -10.08 15.86 15.82
N LEU A 229 -9.51 17.05 15.61
CA LEU A 229 -8.43 17.26 14.63
C LEU A 229 -7.11 16.63 15.10
N PRO A 230 -6.63 16.86 16.34
CA PRO A 230 -5.50 16.09 16.86
C PRO A 230 -5.81 14.59 16.94
N ASP A 231 -7.05 14.19 17.25
CA ASP A 231 -7.45 12.77 17.24
C ASP A 231 -7.39 12.17 15.82
N LEU A 232 -7.72 12.95 14.78
CA LEU A 232 -7.56 12.52 13.39
C LEU A 232 -6.08 12.41 13.01
N LEU A 233 -5.26 13.40 13.38
CA LEU A 233 -3.82 13.36 13.15
C LEU A 233 -3.19 12.15 13.85
N ALA A 234 -3.64 11.85 15.08
CA ALA A 234 -3.27 10.67 15.83
C ALA A 234 -3.68 9.39 15.09
N ALA A 235 -4.93 9.30 14.63
CA ALA A 235 -5.44 8.13 13.91
C ALA A 235 -4.68 7.90 12.59
N PHE A 236 -4.51 8.95 11.77
CA PHE A 236 -3.84 8.85 10.48
C PHE A 236 -2.35 8.55 10.65
N GLY A 237 -1.65 9.34 11.47
CA GLY A 237 -0.23 9.18 11.71
C GLY A 237 0.08 7.82 12.33
N SER A 238 -0.63 7.44 13.40
CA SER A 238 -0.39 6.14 14.04
C SER A 238 -0.81 4.97 13.15
N GLY A 239 -1.92 5.08 12.42
CA GLY A 239 -2.36 4.03 11.50
C GLY A 239 -1.35 3.82 10.35
N MET A 240 -0.87 4.89 9.74
CA MET A 240 0.14 4.84 8.68
C MET A 240 1.42 4.18 9.15
N PHE A 241 2.02 4.66 10.25
CA PHE A 241 3.26 4.09 10.77
C PHE A 241 3.10 2.68 11.34
N PHE A 242 1.90 2.32 11.82
CA PHE A 242 1.60 0.96 12.25
C PHE A 242 1.48 0.00 11.06
N GLY A 243 0.85 0.42 9.96
CA GLY A 243 0.62 -0.39 8.76
C GLY A 243 1.85 -0.52 7.86
N LEU A 244 2.73 0.49 7.81
CA LEU A 244 3.91 0.51 6.93
C LEU A 244 4.80 -0.74 7.01
N PRO A 245 5.17 -1.27 8.20
CA PRO A 245 5.95 -2.49 8.29
C PRO A 245 5.32 -3.69 7.60
N PHE A 246 3.98 -3.81 7.61
CA PHE A 246 3.30 -4.89 6.89
C PHE A 246 3.49 -4.73 5.38
N LEU A 247 3.34 -3.51 4.85
CA LEU A 247 3.50 -3.21 3.42
C LEU A 247 4.94 -3.43 2.95
N ILE A 248 5.92 -2.97 3.72
CA ILE A 248 7.35 -3.10 3.37
C ILE A 248 7.79 -4.57 3.45
N ALA A 249 7.42 -5.28 4.52
CA ALA A 249 7.77 -6.68 4.66
C ALA A 249 7.08 -7.54 3.59
N SER A 250 5.86 -7.21 3.18
CA SER A 250 5.17 -7.97 2.13
C SER A 250 5.84 -7.89 0.75
N ASP A 251 6.42 -6.75 0.40
CA ASP A 251 7.08 -6.57 -0.91
C ASP A 251 8.39 -7.38 -1.02
N THR A 252 8.94 -7.82 0.12
CA THR A 252 10.25 -8.46 0.24
C THR A 252 10.16 -9.93 0.69
N GLY A 253 8.98 -10.53 0.70
CA GLY A 253 8.79 -11.91 1.16
C GLY A 253 8.88 -12.08 2.69
N GLY A 254 8.89 -10.97 3.42
CA GLY A 254 9.04 -10.89 4.86
C GLY A 254 7.71 -10.92 5.62
N SER A 255 7.82 -10.95 6.94
CA SER A 255 6.74 -10.59 7.85
C SER A 255 7.30 -9.55 8.81
N PRO A 256 6.49 -8.56 9.25
CA PRO A 256 6.97 -7.51 10.15
C PRO A 256 7.47 -8.06 11.49
N LEU A 257 7.14 -9.31 11.82
CA LEU A 257 7.56 -10.01 13.04
C LEU A 257 8.81 -10.89 12.85
N LYS A 258 9.35 -11.03 11.63
CA LYS A 258 10.61 -11.74 11.38
C LYS A 258 11.78 -10.94 11.98
N LEU A 259 12.81 -11.64 12.47
CA LEU A 259 13.94 -11.05 13.18
C LEU A 259 14.67 -9.98 12.34
N ASP A 260 14.82 -10.21 11.03
CA ASP A 260 15.49 -9.29 10.10
C ASP A 260 14.74 -7.97 9.92
N TRP A 261 13.41 -7.98 10.10
CA TRP A 261 12.52 -6.82 9.94
C TRP A 261 12.21 -6.11 11.24
N LEU A 262 12.48 -6.78 12.38
CA LEU A 262 12.15 -6.30 13.71
C LEU A 262 12.69 -4.90 14.02
N PRO A 263 13.93 -4.51 13.64
CA PRO A 263 14.42 -3.16 13.87
C PRO A 263 13.56 -2.07 13.20
N ILE A 264 13.19 -2.29 11.93
CA ILE A 264 12.35 -1.34 11.17
C ILE A 264 10.94 -1.31 11.77
N THR A 265 10.36 -2.47 12.06
CA THR A 265 9.04 -2.57 12.71
C THR A 265 9.01 -1.84 14.04
N VAL A 266 10.01 -2.02 14.90
CA VAL A 266 10.10 -1.35 16.21
C VAL A 266 10.19 0.17 16.06
N VAL A 267 11.01 0.67 15.13
CA VAL A 267 11.12 2.12 14.86
C VAL A 267 9.78 2.69 14.37
N MET A 268 9.15 2.03 13.41
CA MET A 268 7.87 2.44 12.84
C MET A 268 6.74 2.40 13.88
N TRP A 269 6.65 1.32 14.66
CA TRP A 269 5.67 1.22 15.75
C TRP A 269 5.96 2.16 16.90
N GLY A 270 7.23 2.48 17.16
CA GLY A 270 7.62 3.56 18.05
C GLY A 270 7.04 4.90 17.60
N MET A 271 7.22 5.26 16.33
CA MET A 271 6.59 6.45 15.74
C MET A 271 5.06 6.40 15.80
N ALA A 272 4.45 5.24 15.52
CA ALA A 272 3.01 5.06 15.66
C ALA A 272 2.55 5.33 17.11
N GLY A 273 3.31 4.86 18.11
CA GLY A 273 3.09 5.12 19.52
C GLY A 273 3.17 6.62 19.88
N LEU A 274 4.08 7.37 19.25
CA LEU A 274 4.15 8.83 19.43
C LEU A 274 2.89 9.52 18.94
N PHE A 275 2.40 9.17 17.75
CA PHE A 275 1.11 9.69 17.26
C PHE A 275 -0.06 9.22 18.12
N ALA A 276 -0.06 7.97 18.57
CA ALA A 276 -1.10 7.42 19.46
C ALA A 276 -1.15 8.16 20.81
N SER A 277 -0.01 8.64 21.31
CA SER A 277 0.06 9.42 22.56
C SER A 277 -0.77 10.71 22.48
N MET A 278 -1.03 11.24 21.28
CA MET A 278 -1.93 12.38 21.12
C MET A 278 -3.35 12.07 21.61
N PHE A 279 -3.87 10.85 21.44
CA PHE A 279 -5.17 10.46 22.00
C PHE A 279 -5.19 10.57 23.54
N VAL A 280 -4.07 10.22 24.18
CA VAL A 280 -3.91 10.32 25.63
C VAL A 280 -3.87 11.80 26.04
N ILE A 281 -3.07 12.60 25.34
CA ILE A 281 -2.92 14.04 25.62
C ILE A 281 -4.26 14.77 25.43
N THR A 282 -4.97 14.54 24.31
CA THR A 282 -6.29 15.17 24.08
C THR A 282 -7.31 14.74 25.13
N THR A 283 -7.28 13.48 25.56
CA THR A 283 -8.14 12.99 26.64
C THR A 283 -7.85 13.67 27.97
N TRP A 284 -6.57 13.85 28.29
CA TRP A 284 -6.17 14.56 29.49
C TRP A 284 -6.68 16.00 29.51
N TYR A 285 -6.55 16.74 28.41
CA TYR A 285 -7.06 18.10 28.32
C TYR A 285 -8.60 18.15 28.36
N GLN A 286 -9.31 17.25 27.67
CA GLN A 286 -10.78 17.23 27.68
C GLN A 286 -11.41 16.83 29.01
N THR A 287 -10.68 16.11 29.86
CA THR A 287 -11.18 15.70 31.18
C THR A 287 -10.96 16.76 32.26
N ARG A 288 -10.13 17.77 32.00
CA ARG A 288 -9.89 18.90 32.90
C ARG A 288 -10.98 19.96 32.77
N ARG A 289 -11.73 20.18 33.84
CA ARG A 289 -12.74 21.23 33.91
C ARG A 289 -12.94 21.72 35.34
N VAL A 290 -13.38 22.97 35.44
CA VAL A 290 -13.84 23.58 36.68
C VAL A 290 -15.25 24.09 36.45
N THR A 291 -16.19 23.70 37.29
CA THR A 291 -17.56 24.23 37.28
C THR A 291 -17.83 24.85 38.65
N TRP A 292 -18.50 25.98 38.74
CA TRP A 292 -18.69 26.66 40.03
C TRP A 292 -20.13 27.11 40.24
N ASP A 293 -20.50 27.23 41.50
CA ASP A 293 -21.79 27.73 41.99
C ASP A 293 -21.57 28.91 42.97
N GLU A 294 -22.59 29.34 43.70
CA GLU A 294 -22.51 30.45 44.67
C GLU A 294 -21.67 30.12 45.92
N HIS A 295 -21.21 28.88 46.09
CA HIS A 295 -20.58 28.42 47.33
C HIS A 295 -19.18 27.84 47.12
N GLY A 296 -18.89 27.32 45.93
CA GLY A 296 -17.60 26.72 45.63
C GLY A 296 -17.41 26.31 44.18
N ALA A 297 -16.28 25.63 43.95
CA ALA A 297 -15.87 25.14 42.65
C ALA A 297 -15.68 23.61 42.68
N TRP A 298 -16.30 22.93 41.72
CA TRP A 298 -16.05 21.53 41.39
C TRP A 298 -14.93 21.43 40.38
N ILE A 299 -13.85 20.73 40.75
CA ILE A 299 -12.69 20.52 39.90
C ILE A 299 -12.66 19.05 39.48
N GLU A 300 -12.72 18.81 38.18
CA GLU A 300 -12.52 17.48 37.59
C GLU A 300 -11.18 17.43 36.87
N THR A 301 -10.39 16.42 37.19
CA THR A 301 -9.10 16.12 36.54
C THR A 301 -9.09 14.65 36.13
N TRP A 302 -8.32 14.31 35.09
CA TRP A 302 -8.19 12.91 34.66
C TRP A 302 -7.75 11.99 35.81
N GLY A 303 -8.48 10.88 35.99
CA GLY A 303 -8.14 9.85 36.97
C GLY A 303 -8.62 10.14 38.39
N CYS A 304 -9.11 11.35 38.66
CA CYS A 304 -9.64 11.75 39.96
C CYS A 304 -11.18 11.79 39.93
N GLN A 305 -11.79 11.56 41.09
CA GLN A 305 -13.20 11.90 41.28
C GLN A 305 -13.37 13.44 41.25
N PRO A 306 -14.54 13.95 40.85
CA PRO A 306 -14.84 15.38 40.97
C PRO A 306 -14.66 15.83 42.42
N THR A 307 -13.76 16.79 42.64
CA THR A 307 -13.50 17.33 43.98
C THR A 307 -14.25 18.65 44.14
N TYR A 308 -15.11 18.76 45.15
CA TYR A 308 -15.71 20.03 45.54
C TYR A 308 -14.74 20.80 46.43
N VAL A 309 -14.48 22.06 46.07
CA VAL A 309 -13.63 22.98 46.82
C VAL A 309 -14.47 24.22 47.15
N PRO A 310 -14.87 24.40 48.42
CA PRO A 310 -15.54 25.61 48.88
C PRO A 310 -14.74 26.87 48.58
N ALA A 311 -15.39 28.00 48.28
CA ALA A 311 -14.70 29.24 47.94
C ALA A 311 -13.75 29.72 49.06
N ASN A 312 -14.12 29.52 50.33
CA ASN A 312 -13.31 29.86 51.49
C ASN A 312 -12.12 28.91 51.72
N GLU A 313 -12.07 27.76 51.06
CA GLU A 313 -10.94 26.82 51.09
C GLU A 313 -9.92 27.08 49.99
N ILE A 314 -10.27 27.90 48.99
CA ILE A 314 -9.32 28.36 47.98
C ILE A 314 -8.40 29.38 48.64
N GLU A 315 -7.12 29.03 48.75
CA GLU A 315 -6.13 29.88 49.41
C GLU A 315 -5.67 30.98 48.46
N THR A 316 -5.23 30.61 47.26
CA THR A 316 -4.76 31.53 46.23
C THR A 316 -4.91 30.92 44.84
N VAL A 317 -5.04 31.78 43.82
CA VAL A 317 -4.83 31.42 42.42
C VAL A 317 -3.54 32.08 41.94
N GLY A 318 -2.50 31.26 41.79
CA GLY A 318 -1.14 31.70 41.46
C GLY A 318 -0.76 31.40 40.01
N SER A 319 0.22 32.10 39.46
CA SER A 319 0.78 31.73 38.16
C SER A 319 1.52 30.41 38.26
N HIS A 320 1.41 29.59 37.21
CA HIS A 320 2.12 28.34 37.14
C HIS A 320 2.64 28.13 35.73
N MET A 321 3.92 27.83 35.62
CA MET A 321 4.55 27.46 34.37
C MET A 321 4.36 25.95 34.16
N LEU A 322 3.49 25.56 33.24
CA LEU A 322 3.32 24.16 32.92
C LEU A 322 4.51 23.71 32.07
N GLN A 323 5.31 22.80 32.61
CA GLN A 323 6.38 22.16 31.86
C GLN A 323 5.89 20.85 31.26
N ALA A 324 6.40 20.50 30.08
CA ALA A 324 6.19 19.19 29.51
C ALA A 324 6.61 18.08 30.52
N PRO A 325 5.90 16.92 30.53
CA PRO A 325 6.26 15.80 31.39
C PRO A 325 7.73 15.41 31.24
N ALA A 326 8.39 15.04 32.34
CA ALA A 326 9.81 14.70 32.33
C ALA A 326 10.16 13.63 31.27
N TRP A 327 9.31 12.62 31.09
CA TRP A 327 9.52 11.58 30.08
C TRP A 327 9.49 12.15 28.65
N LEU A 328 8.63 13.12 28.35
CA LEU A 328 8.53 13.72 27.02
C LEU A 328 9.73 14.62 26.73
N ARG A 329 10.20 15.37 27.74
CA ARG A 329 11.44 16.14 27.64
C ARG A 329 12.65 15.23 27.42
N ASN A 330 12.75 14.14 28.18
CA ASN A 330 13.81 13.16 28.00
C ASN A 330 13.76 12.52 26.61
N LEU A 331 12.57 12.18 26.12
CA LEU A 331 12.41 11.63 24.77
C LEU A 331 12.83 12.63 23.70
N ALA A 332 12.47 13.90 23.83
CA ALA A 332 12.91 14.95 22.91
C ALA A 332 14.45 15.03 22.85
N TRP A 333 15.11 14.96 24.00
CA TRP A 333 16.57 14.87 24.10
C TRP A 333 17.18 13.59 23.52
N VAL A 334 16.46 12.46 23.57
CA VAL A 334 16.91 11.24 22.89
C VAL A 334 16.80 11.39 21.38
N ILE A 335 15.73 12.02 20.88
CA ILE A 335 15.51 12.25 19.45
C ILE A 335 16.58 13.19 18.86
N THR A 336 17.07 14.16 19.62
CA THR A 336 18.14 15.07 19.15
C THR A 336 19.46 14.36 18.90
N ILE A 337 19.72 13.22 19.55
CA ILE A 337 20.91 12.38 19.29
C ILE A 337 20.85 11.79 17.87
N PHE A 338 19.67 11.39 17.42
CA PHE A 338 19.46 10.80 16.09
C PHE A 338 19.25 11.83 14.99
N ASN A 339 18.80 13.03 15.35
CA ASN A 339 18.61 14.14 14.42
C ASN A 339 18.96 15.47 15.08
N TRP A 340 20.17 15.96 14.85
CA TRP A 340 20.65 17.20 15.45
C TRP A 340 19.79 18.44 15.10
N ARG A 341 19.08 18.41 13.96
CA ARG A 341 18.14 19.48 13.56
C ARG A 341 16.86 19.48 14.39
N ALA A 342 16.54 18.40 15.10
CA ALA A 342 15.44 18.35 16.05
C ALA A 342 15.77 19.06 17.39
N GLY A 343 17.00 19.58 17.55
CA GLY A 343 17.42 20.36 18.73
C GLY A 343 16.50 21.55 19.00
N SER A 344 16.04 22.22 17.94
CA SER A 344 15.06 23.31 18.02
C SER A 344 13.71 22.86 18.58
N SER A 345 13.27 21.64 18.25
CA SER A 345 12.00 21.08 18.76
C SER A 345 12.11 20.67 20.23
N ALA A 346 13.26 20.17 20.68
CA ALA A 346 13.52 19.92 22.09
C ALA A 346 13.52 21.22 22.91
N ILE A 347 14.08 22.29 22.36
CA ILE A 347 14.06 23.64 22.96
C ILE A 347 12.63 24.21 23.00
N LEU A 348 11.81 23.97 21.96
CA LEU A 348 10.40 24.36 21.97
C LEU A 348 9.58 23.57 23.02
N LEU A 349 9.91 22.30 23.28
CA LEU A 349 9.31 21.50 24.36
C LEU A 349 9.77 21.93 25.76
N GLU A 350 10.86 22.69 25.85
CA GLU A 350 11.31 23.37 27.07
C GLU A 350 10.56 24.68 27.32
N GLN A 351 9.85 25.22 26.33
CA GLN A 351 9.01 26.39 26.54
C GLN A 351 7.93 26.04 27.56
N SER A 352 7.98 26.73 28.69
CA SER A 352 6.94 26.65 29.71
C SER A 352 5.70 27.35 29.19
N ASP A 353 4.60 26.61 29.08
CA ASP A 353 3.31 27.22 28.77
C ASP A 353 2.81 27.99 30.00
N PRO A 354 2.56 29.30 29.89
CA PRO A 354 2.03 30.08 31.00
C PRO A 354 0.63 29.58 31.34
N GLY A 355 0.44 29.29 32.61
CA GLY A 355 -0.79 28.77 33.18
C GLY A 355 -1.05 29.31 34.58
N PHE A 356 -2.00 28.72 35.27
CA PHE A 356 -2.33 29.07 36.64
C PHE A 356 -2.59 27.81 37.46
N ALA A 357 -2.42 27.93 38.77
CA ALA A 357 -2.72 26.89 39.72
C ALA A 357 -3.70 27.40 40.77
N ILE A 358 -4.71 26.59 41.08
CA ILE A 358 -5.64 26.80 42.18
C ILE A 358 -5.06 26.07 43.38
N ALA A 359 -4.57 26.80 44.37
CA ALA A 359 -4.07 26.26 45.63
C ALA A 359 -5.20 26.26 46.68
N THR A 360 -5.35 25.14 47.38
CA THR A 360 -6.30 24.97 48.47
C THR A 360 -5.57 25.04 49.81
N LYS A 361 -6.27 25.47 50.86
CA LYS A 361 -5.75 25.49 52.24
C LYS A 361 -5.33 24.11 52.75
N GLN A 362 -5.86 23.05 52.14
CA GLN A 362 -5.51 21.66 52.43
C GLN A 362 -4.20 21.20 51.75
N GLY A 363 -3.49 22.10 51.04
CA GLY A 363 -2.25 21.81 50.35
C GLY A 363 -2.42 21.15 48.97
N GLN A 364 -3.65 20.96 48.49
CA GLN A 364 -3.89 20.46 47.13
C GLN A 364 -3.72 21.60 46.12
N SER A 365 -3.11 21.30 44.96
CA SER A 365 -2.96 22.26 43.86
C SER A 365 -3.48 21.67 42.55
N PHE A 366 -4.35 22.42 41.87
CA PHE A 366 -4.92 22.05 40.58
C PHE A 366 -4.36 22.97 39.50
N ARG A 367 -3.71 22.40 38.48
CA ARG A 367 -2.90 23.15 37.50
C ARG A 367 -3.54 23.17 36.12
N PHE A 368 -3.62 24.34 35.51
CA PHE A 368 -4.21 24.59 34.20
C PHE A 368 -3.26 25.39 33.31
N THR A 369 -3.15 25.02 32.03
CA THR A 369 -2.54 25.87 30.99
C THR A 369 -3.48 27.02 30.64
N GLY A 370 -2.92 28.20 30.34
CA GLY A 370 -3.72 29.38 29.98
C GLY A 370 -4.27 29.34 28.56
N ALA A 371 -3.61 28.64 27.64
CA ALA A 371 -4.01 28.57 26.23
C ALA A 371 -5.23 27.66 26.00
N GLY A 372 -6.19 28.13 25.20
CA GLY A 372 -7.33 27.33 24.74
C GLY A 372 -8.42 27.08 25.79
N LEU A 373 -8.39 27.83 26.89
CA LEU A 373 -9.36 27.72 27.98
C LEU A 373 -10.59 28.60 27.71
N TYR A 374 -11.77 28.01 27.75
CA TYR A 374 -13.04 28.74 27.73
C TYR A 374 -13.47 29.07 29.16
N GLY A 375 -14.05 30.25 29.40
CA GLY A 375 -14.69 30.59 30.68
C GLY A 375 -13.72 31.02 31.79
N ALA A 376 -12.44 31.27 31.48
CA ALA A 376 -11.52 31.75 32.51
C ALA A 376 -11.85 33.17 32.98
N ARG A 377 -12.41 34.03 32.11
CA ARG A 377 -12.84 35.38 32.52
C ARG A 377 -14.05 35.36 33.46
N SER A 378 -15.02 34.48 33.18
CA SER A 378 -16.17 34.29 34.07
C SER A 378 -15.76 33.68 35.40
N PHE A 379 -14.78 32.76 35.39
CA PHE A 379 -14.20 32.24 36.63
C PHE A 379 -13.45 33.33 37.42
N LEU A 380 -12.69 34.20 36.74
CA LEU A 380 -12.03 35.34 37.37
C LEU A 380 -13.04 36.27 38.06
N ALA A 381 -14.14 36.59 37.38
CA ALA A 381 -15.20 37.42 37.96
C ALA A 381 -15.85 36.75 39.20
N TRP A 382 -15.99 35.42 39.18
CA TRP A 382 -16.47 34.66 40.33
C TRP A 382 -15.48 34.72 41.52
N LEU A 383 -14.18 34.59 41.24
CA LEU A 383 -13.12 34.73 42.25
C LEU A 383 -13.11 36.12 42.88
N ASP A 384 -13.24 37.16 42.05
CA ASP A 384 -13.34 38.56 42.51
C ASP A 384 -14.55 38.77 43.43
N THR A 385 -15.70 38.16 43.09
CA THR A 385 -16.94 38.25 43.88
C THR A 385 -16.80 37.59 45.26
N HIS A 386 -16.04 36.50 45.35
CA HIS A 386 -15.81 35.76 46.60
C HIS A 386 -14.55 36.21 47.36
N HIS A 387 -13.91 37.30 46.92
CA HIS A 387 -12.68 37.83 47.50
C HIS A 387 -11.53 36.81 47.59
N VAL A 388 -11.46 35.88 46.63
CA VAL A 388 -10.35 34.93 46.54
C VAL A 388 -9.13 35.65 45.96
N PRO A 389 -7.96 35.61 46.61
CA PRO A 389 -6.77 36.31 46.13
C PRO A 389 -6.24 35.64 44.85
N VAL A 390 -6.04 36.47 43.82
CA VAL A 390 -5.49 36.07 42.52
C VAL A 390 -4.22 36.86 42.25
N ASP A 391 -3.12 36.15 42.01
CA ASP A 391 -1.83 36.72 41.61
C ASP A 391 -2.01 37.57 40.33
N PRO A 392 -1.45 38.81 40.25
CA PRO A 392 -1.51 39.64 39.06
C PRO A 392 -1.11 38.93 37.77
N SER A 393 -0.11 38.05 37.83
CA SER A 393 0.36 37.31 36.66
C SER A 393 -0.63 36.22 36.21
N ALA A 394 -1.24 35.49 37.14
CA ALA A 394 -2.33 34.55 36.85
C ALA A 394 -3.57 35.28 36.29
N ARG A 395 -3.90 36.43 36.88
CA ARG A 395 -4.99 37.29 36.43
C ARG A 395 -4.80 37.75 34.99
N GLU A 396 -3.57 38.12 34.62
CA GLU A 396 -3.26 38.48 33.23
C GLU A 396 -3.45 37.27 32.31
N ILE A 397 -2.86 36.11 32.61
CA ILE A 397 -3.03 34.89 31.81
C ILE A 397 -4.51 34.53 31.61
N MET A 398 -5.30 34.60 32.69
CA MET A 398 -6.74 34.36 32.69
C MET A 398 -7.57 35.47 32.03
N ARG A 399 -6.97 36.60 31.61
CA ARG A 399 -7.63 37.67 30.84
C ARG A 399 -7.24 37.64 29.37
N THR A 400 -5.96 37.52 29.07
CA THR A 400 -5.44 37.60 27.69
C THR A 400 -5.66 36.33 26.89
N ASN A 401 -5.56 35.15 27.53
CA ASN A 401 -5.58 33.85 26.83
C ASN A 401 -6.90 33.09 26.95
N SER A 402 -7.90 33.68 27.61
CA SER A 402 -9.16 33.05 27.95
C SER A 402 -10.33 33.55 27.11
N ASP A 403 -11.29 32.67 26.86
CA ASP A 403 -12.46 32.86 26.00
C ASP A 403 -12.16 32.76 24.51
N TYR A 404 -11.42 31.72 24.16
CA TYR A 404 -11.40 31.23 22.79
C TYR A 404 -12.84 30.97 22.33
N LYS A 405 -13.35 31.83 21.43
CA LYS A 405 -14.62 31.61 20.75
C LYS A 405 -14.30 30.95 19.41
N PRO A 406 -14.80 29.74 19.15
CA PRO A 406 -14.58 29.11 17.87
C PRO A 406 -15.26 29.97 16.80
N THR A 407 -14.51 30.36 15.78
CA THR A 407 -15.11 31.03 14.63
C THR A 407 -16.15 30.09 14.00
N ARG A 408 -17.30 30.64 13.56
CA ARG A 408 -18.30 29.87 12.80
C ARG A 408 -17.67 29.19 11.59
N ILE A 409 -16.72 29.88 10.95
CA ILE A 409 -15.92 29.37 9.82
C ILE A 409 -15.17 28.09 10.20
N GLY A 410 -14.46 28.07 11.33
CA GLY A 410 -13.77 26.86 11.78
C GLY A 410 -14.71 25.69 12.05
N TRP A 411 -15.99 25.94 12.38
CA TRP A 411 -17.00 24.90 12.55
C TRP A 411 -17.51 24.34 11.25
N ILE A 412 -17.80 25.22 10.30
CA ILE A 412 -18.17 24.82 8.96
C ILE A 412 -17.04 23.99 8.33
N ILE A 413 -15.79 24.44 8.42
CA ILE A 413 -14.62 23.70 7.90
C ILE A 413 -14.51 22.31 8.54
N ALA A 414 -14.68 22.21 9.87
CA ALA A 414 -14.61 20.94 10.56
C ALA A 414 -15.71 19.96 10.14
N VAL A 415 -16.94 20.43 9.98
CA VAL A 415 -18.06 19.61 9.51
C VAL A 415 -17.83 19.17 8.07
N ILE A 416 -17.41 20.08 7.19
CA ILE A 416 -17.07 19.75 5.79
C ILE A 416 -16.00 18.67 5.76
N PHE A 417 -14.92 18.81 6.54
CA PHE A 417 -13.83 17.84 6.54
C PHE A 417 -14.27 16.47 7.07
N ALA A 418 -15.09 16.42 8.13
CA ALA A 418 -15.65 15.18 8.64
C ALA A 418 -16.57 14.50 7.61
N VAL A 419 -17.42 15.27 6.92
CA VAL A 419 -18.28 14.76 5.85
C VAL A 419 -17.44 14.24 4.67
N LEU A 420 -16.39 14.97 4.27
CA LEU A 420 -15.47 14.54 3.22
C LEU A 420 -14.75 13.24 3.60
N ILE A 421 -14.25 13.11 4.83
CA ILE A 421 -13.63 11.86 5.31
C ILE A 421 -14.63 10.73 5.21
N VAL A 422 -15.86 10.90 5.72
CA VAL A 422 -16.88 9.84 5.68
C VAL A 422 -17.22 9.50 4.22
N ALA A 423 -17.43 10.49 3.37
CA ALA A 423 -17.80 10.32 1.97
C ALA A 423 -16.69 9.71 1.11
N LEU A 424 -15.41 9.87 1.46
CA LEU A 424 -14.28 9.31 0.72
C LEU A 424 -13.83 7.97 1.30
N VAL A 425 -13.64 7.91 2.62
CA VAL A 425 -13.06 6.74 3.30
C VAL A 425 -14.05 5.60 3.40
N VAL A 426 -15.32 5.87 3.76
CA VAL A 426 -16.30 4.78 3.95
C VAL A 426 -16.59 4.05 2.64
N PRO A 427 -16.86 4.70 1.49
CA PRO A 427 -17.07 3.98 0.24
C PRO A 427 -15.82 3.24 -0.25
N SER A 428 -14.63 3.79 -0.04
CA SER A 428 -13.37 3.12 -0.38
C SER A 428 -13.15 1.85 0.45
N LEU A 429 -13.34 1.95 1.77
CA LEU A 429 -13.27 0.79 2.66
C LEU A 429 -14.39 -0.22 2.36
N TRP A 430 -15.60 0.24 2.05
CA TRP A 430 -16.72 -0.61 1.71
C TRP A 430 -16.47 -1.39 0.42
N ARG A 431 -15.99 -0.71 -0.63
CA ARG A 431 -15.59 -1.37 -1.88
C ARG A 431 -14.52 -2.42 -1.63
N THR A 432 -13.50 -2.05 -0.87
CA THR A 432 -12.43 -2.98 -0.47
C THR A 432 -12.97 -4.18 0.31
N ALA A 433 -13.96 -3.97 1.19
CA ALA A 433 -14.58 -5.03 1.96
C ALA A 433 -15.39 -5.99 1.08
N VAL A 434 -16.09 -5.45 0.08
CA VAL A 434 -16.90 -6.21 -0.88
C VAL A 434 -16.00 -7.04 -1.81
N GLU A 435 -14.94 -6.43 -2.35
CA GLU A 435 -13.98 -7.11 -3.24
C GLU A 435 -13.18 -8.22 -2.55
N ALA A 436 -12.99 -8.10 -1.23
CA ALA A 436 -12.28 -9.09 -0.42
C ALA A 436 -13.20 -10.13 0.24
N MET A 437 -14.51 -10.14 -0.05
CA MET A 437 -15.42 -11.09 0.60
C MET A 437 -14.96 -12.53 0.35
N PRO A 438 -14.99 -13.40 1.39
CA PRO A 438 -14.67 -14.81 1.20
C PRO A 438 -15.61 -15.43 0.17
N HIS A 439 -15.04 -16.03 -0.86
CA HIS A 439 -15.77 -16.89 -1.78
C HIS A 439 -15.82 -18.32 -1.22
N ALA A 440 -16.83 -19.07 -1.62
CA ALA A 440 -16.87 -20.51 -1.33
C ALA A 440 -15.62 -21.17 -1.92
N GLU A 441 -15.08 -22.16 -1.22
CA GLU A 441 -13.96 -22.94 -1.75
C GLU A 441 -14.42 -23.72 -2.99
N PRO A 442 -13.56 -23.83 -4.03
CA PRO A 442 -13.90 -24.59 -5.21
C PRO A 442 -14.08 -26.07 -4.85
N GLU A 443 -15.20 -26.66 -5.29
CA GLU A 443 -15.39 -28.11 -5.21
C GLU A 443 -14.61 -28.78 -6.34
N PHE A 444 -13.78 -29.77 -5.97
CA PHE A 444 -13.01 -30.56 -6.92
C PHE A 444 -13.89 -31.66 -7.51
N ARG A 445 -13.98 -31.70 -8.84
CA ARG A 445 -14.70 -32.78 -9.51
C ARG A 445 -13.87 -34.06 -9.49
N GLN A 446 -14.54 -35.20 -9.41
CA GLN A 446 -13.93 -36.49 -9.74
C GLN A 446 -14.26 -36.77 -11.20
N SER A 447 -13.29 -36.61 -12.08
CA SER A 447 -13.47 -36.86 -13.51
C SER A 447 -12.25 -37.55 -14.07
N ALA A 448 -12.46 -38.63 -14.81
CA ALA A 448 -11.40 -39.22 -15.62
C ALA A 448 -11.11 -38.33 -16.84
N PHE A 449 -9.87 -38.33 -17.34
CA PHE A 449 -9.55 -37.76 -18.63
C PHE A 449 -10.38 -38.43 -19.72
N ALA A 450 -10.91 -37.63 -20.65
CA ALA A 450 -11.63 -38.18 -21.79
C ALA A 450 -10.64 -38.98 -22.66
N VAL A 451 -10.93 -40.25 -22.91
CA VAL A 451 -10.20 -41.02 -23.91
C VAL A 451 -10.36 -40.31 -25.25
N VAL A 452 -9.26 -39.79 -25.79
CA VAL A 452 -9.20 -39.35 -27.18
C VAL A 452 -9.31 -40.62 -28.02
N GLN A 453 -10.54 -41.04 -28.34
CA GLN A 453 -10.75 -42.00 -29.40
C GLN A 453 -10.36 -41.29 -30.70
N GLU A 454 -9.14 -41.57 -31.19
CA GLU A 454 -8.79 -41.38 -32.59
C GLU A 454 -9.71 -42.29 -33.42
N THR A 455 -10.97 -41.90 -33.62
CA THR A 455 -11.77 -42.43 -34.71
C THR A 455 -11.21 -41.87 -36.01
N SER A 456 -10.14 -42.49 -36.48
CA SER A 456 -9.74 -42.45 -37.88
C SER A 456 -10.85 -43.12 -38.70
N SER A 457 -11.92 -42.38 -38.99
CA SER A 457 -12.84 -42.78 -40.05
C SER A 457 -12.11 -42.59 -41.39
N PRO A 458 -11.99 -43.63 -42.23
CA PRO A 458 -11.43 -43.48 -43.56
C PRO A 458 -12.41 -42.62 -44.36
N VAL A 459 -12.01 -41.40 -44.69
CA VAL A 459 -12.73 -40.55 -45.64
C VAL A 459 -12.66 -41.25 -47.00
N ALA A 460 -13.78 -41.85 -47.41
CA ALA A 460 -13.98 -42.31 -48.77
C ALA A 460 -13.88 -41.10 -49.71
N ALA A 461 -13.01 -41.21 -50.70
CA ALA A 461 -12.85 -40.21 -51.74
C ALA A 461 -14.08 -40.22 -52.66
N ASP A 462 -14.90 -39.17 -52.56
CA ASP A 462 -15.84 -38.78 -53.61
C ASP A 462 -15.30 -37.57 -54.37
N PRO A 463 -15.52 -37.49 -55.70
CA PRO A 463 -14.87 -36.53 -56.58
C PRO A 463 -15.52 -35.15 -56.45
N ILE A 464 -14.70 -34.12 -56.19
CA ILE A 464 -15.11 -32.73 -56.14
C ILE A 464 -15.33 -32.22 -57.56
N ASP A 465 -16.59 -32.04 -57.91
CA ASP A 465 -17.06 -31.29 -59.07
C ASP A 465 -16.98 -29.80 -58.75
N ALA A 466 -16.18 -29.06 -59.52
CA ALA A 466 -15.91 -27.65 -59.30
C ALA A 466 -17.10 -26.79 -59.75
N LYS A 467 -17.77 -26.13 -58.80
CA LYS A 467 -18.55 -24.91 -59.05
C LYS A 467 -17.95 -23.75 -58.26
N PRO A 468 -17.75 -22.57 -58.88
CA PRO A 468 -17.19 -21.42 -58.19
C PRO A 468 -18.28 -20.79 -57.33
N VAL A 469 -18.06 -20.80 -56.01
CA VAL A 469 -18.89 -20.04 -55.07
C VAL A 469 -18.33 -18.62 -55.00
N GLU A 470 -19.22 -17.71 -55.38
CA GLU A 470 -19.11 -16.27 -55.36
C GLU A 470 -18.88 -15.78 -53.92
N SER A 471 -17.64 -15.35 -53.62
CA SER A 471 -17.28 -14.76 -52.33
C SER A 471 -17.77 -13.32 -52.26
N GLN A 472 -18.85 -13.08 -51.51
CA GLN A 472 -19.26 -11.74 -51.11
C GLN A 472 -18.22 -11.17 -50.14
N ALA A 473 -17.38 -10.26 -50.66
CA ALA A 473 -16.51 -9.42 -49.86
C ALA A 473 -17.34 -8.39 -49.09
N THR A 474 -17.39 -8.52 -47.77
CA THR A 474 -17.86 -7.44 -46.89
C THR A 474 -16.77 -6.37 -46.83
N ALA A 475 -17.09 -5.18 -47.33
CA ALA A 475 -16.20 -4.03 -47.35
C ALA A 475 -15.91 -3.54 -45.92
N LEU A 476 -14.64 -3.62 -45.51
CA LEU A 476 -14.08 -2.83 -44.42
C LEU A 476 -13.83 -1.38 -44.88
N PRO A 477 -13.98 -0.38 -44.00
CA PRO A 477 -13.81 1.02 -44.36
C PRO A 477 -12.34 1.35 -44.68
N PRO A 478 -12.07 2.29 -45.63
CA PRO A 478 -10.71 2.68 -45.96
C PRO A 478 -10.20 3.64 -44.88
N GLY A 479 -9.19 3.22 -44.12
CA GLY A 479 -8.63 4.08 -43.08
C GLY A 479 -7.38 3.52 -42.43
N ILE A 480 -6.24 3.99 -42.91
CA ILE A 480 -4.93 3.99 -42.23
C ILE A 480 -4.27 2.61 -42.11
N LEU A 481 -3.75 2.12 -43.24
CA LEU A 481 -2.55 1.28 -43.20
C LEU A 481 -1.38 2.20 -42.83
N ALA A 482 -0.85 2.03 -41.63
CA ALA A 482 0.43 2.64 -41.25
C ALA A 482 1.50 2.05 -42.17
N VAL A 483 1.94 2.86 -43.14
CA VAL A 483 3.13 2.57 -43.93
C VAL A 483 4.30 2.60 -42.96
N GLU A 484 4.90 1.44 -42.69
CA GLU A 484 6.14 1.38 -41.91
C GLU A 484 7.19 2.26 -42.60
N PRO A 485 7.83 3.20 -41.86
CA PRO A 485 8.81 4.10 -42.45
C PRO A 485 10.01 3.28 -42.95
N ILE A 486 10.32 3.40 -44.25
CA ILE A 486 11.50 2.77 -44.86
C ILE A 486 12.74 3.43 -44.23
N VAL A 487 13.39 2.71 -43.32
CA VAL A 487 14.62 3.15 -42.67
C VAL A 487 15.75 3.11 -43.70
N THR A 488 16.28 4.27 -44.06
CA THR A 488 17.42 4.36 -45.00
C THR A 488 18.76 4.24 -44.25
N PRO A 489 19.84 3.76 -44.90
CA PRO A 489 21.18 3.71 -44.31
C PRO A 489 21.68 5.08 -43.82
N GLU A 490 21.25 6.16 -44.45
CA GLU A 490 21.58 7.54 -44.03
C GLU A 490 20.90 7.93 -42.72
N MET A 491 19.65 7.49 -42.49
CA MET A 491 18.94 7.71 -41.22
C MET A 491 19.63 6.98 -40.07
N LEU A 492 20.09 5.75 -40.29
CA LEU A 492 20.83 4.99 -39.26
C LEU A 492 22.18 5.63 -38.93
N ALA A 493 22.89 6.16 -39.92
CA ALA A 493 24.15 6.89 -39.69
C ALA A 493 23.92 8.18 -38.88
N GLN A 494 22.82 8.89 -39.14
CA GLN A 494 22.43 10.07 -38.37
C GLN A 494 21.97 9.70 -36.94
N GLU A 495 21.22 8.61 -36.77
CA GLU A 495 20.81 8.08 -35.46
C GLU A 495 22.03 7.76 -34.59
N GLY A 496 23.04 7.08 -35.16
CA GLY A 496 24.30 6.79 -34.48
C GLY A 496 25.07 8.05 -34.07
N ALA A 497 25.09 9.08 -34.91
CA ALA A 497 25.75 10.35 -34.60
C ALA A 497 25.06 11.13 -33.47
N ILE A 498 23.72 11.09 -33.40
CA ILE A 498 22.95 11.71 -32.31
C ILE A 498 23.20 10.97 -30.98
N LEU A 499 23.18 9.63 -31.00
CA LEU A 499 23.46 8.81 -29.81
C LEU A 499 24.86 9.07 -29.25
N GLN A 500 25.86 9.20 -30.12
CA GLN A 500 27.23 9.50 -29.71
C GLN A 500 27.33 10.89 -29.03
N LYS A 501 26.60 11.90 -29.53
CA LYS A 501 26.53 13.23 -28.90
C LYS A 501 25.83 13.17 -27.54
N MET A 502 24.75 12.40 -27.41
CA MET A 502 24.05 12.21 -26.13
C MET A 502 24.96 11.54 -25.10
N GLU A 503 25.75 10.56 -25.51
CA GLU A 503 26.71 9.88 -24.62
C GLU A 503 27.82 10.82 -24.16
N GLN A 504 28.38 11.63 -25.07
CA GLN A 504 29.35 12.67 -24.72
C GLN A 504 28.78 13.66 -23.69
N LYS A 505 27.54 14.13 -23.88
CA LYS A 505 26.87 15.05 -22.96
C LYS A 505 26.57 14.42 -21.61
N ARG A 506 26.27 13.11 -21.58
CA ARG A 506 26.08 12.36 -20.32
C ARG A 506 27.38 12.24 -19.53
N GLU A 507 28.52 12.04 -20.19
CA GLU A 507 29.83 12.03 -19.53
C GLU A 507 30.23 13.43 -19.02
N GLU A 508 29.98 14.50 -19.79
CA GLU A 508 30.13 15.89 -19.31
C GLU A 508 29.26 16.20 -18.08
N LEU A 509 28.06 15.61 -18.00
CA LEU A 509 27.18 15.78 -16.86
C LEU A 509 27.67 15.02 -15.62
N LYS A 510 28.23 13.82 -15.80
CA LYS A 510 28.85 13.03 -14.72
C LYS A 510 30.05 13.75 -14.12
N THR A 511 30.91 14.35 -14.95
CA THR A 511 32.08 15.10 -14.46
C THR A 511 31.64 16.31 -13.65
N LEU A 512 30.69 17.11 -14.14
CA LEU A 512 30.15 18.26 -13.40
C LEU A 512 29.43 17.85 -12.09
N GLN A 513 28.73 16.72 -12.07
CA GLN A 513 28.11 16.21 -10.84
C GLN A 513 29.17 15.81 -9.79
N SER A 514 30.30 15.25 -10.21
CA SER A 514 31.41 14.92 -9.30
C SER A 514 32.06 16.17 -8.71
N GLU A 515 32.09 17.28 -9.45
CA GLU A 515 32.56 18.59 -8.97
C GLU A 515 31.58 19.23 -7.97
N ILE A 516 30.26 19.08 -8.17
CA ILE A 516 29.25 19.56 -7.22
C ILE A 516 29.33 18.82 -5.88
N GLY A 517 29.58 17.51 -5.91
CA GLY A 517 29.64 16.68 -4.70
C GLY A 517 30.82 16.99 -3.77
N THR A 518 31.83 17.72 -4.24
CA THR A 518 33.07 18.00 -3.49
C THR A 518 33.14 19.43 -2.92
N ILE A 519 32.21 20.32 -3.28
CA ILE A 519 32.24 21.74 -2.88
C ILE A 519 31.07 22.06 -1.95
N THR A 520 31.36 22.59 -0.76
CA THR A 520 30.39 22.95 0.29
C THR A 520 29.40 24.06 -0.10
N ASN A 521 29.58 24.67 -1.28
CA ASN A 521 28.68 25.65 -1.89
C ASN A 521 28.86 25.62 -3.43
N PRO A 522 27.95 25.02 -4.21
CA PRO A 522 28.13 24.88 -5.66
C PRO A 522 28.21 26.25 -6.32
N ASN A 523 29.27 26.47 -7.10
CA ASN A 523 29.49 27.70 -7.86
C ASN A 523 28.32 27.90 -8.85
N ALA A 524 27.74 29.10 -8.91
CA ALA A 524 26.58 29.40 -9.76
C ALA A 524 26.83 29.06 -11.24
N GLU A 525 28.08 29.15 -11.68
CA GLU A 525 28.53 28.78 -13.02
C GLU A 525 28.36 27.27 -13.33
N VAL A 526 28.55 26.41 -12.34
CA VAL A 526 28.40 24.95 -12.49
C VAL A 526 26.92 24.58 -12.62
N ILE A 527 26.06 25.24 -11.86
CA ILE A 527 24.60 25.07 -11.97
C ILE A 527 24.11 25.52 -13.36
N GLU A 528 24.61 26.64 -13.87
CA GLU A 528 24.28 27.14 -15.21
C GLU A 528 24.73 26.18 -16.32
N LYS A 529 25.96 25.63 -16.21
CA LYS A 529 26.48 24.61 -17.15
C LYS A 529 25.66 23.33 -17.14
N VAL A 530 25.25 22.83 -15.96
CA VAL A 530 24.37 21.65 -15.86
C VAL A 530 23.01 21.92 -16.53
N GLN A 531 22.41 23.09 -16.29
CA GLN A 531 21.15 23.47 -16.93
C GLN A 531 21.28 23.65 -18.45
N GLN A 532 22.44 24.07 -18.95
CA GLN A 532 22.71 24.12 -20.38
C GLN A 532 22.80 22.72 -20.99
N ILE A 533 23.55 21.80 -20.38
CA ILE A 533 23.70 20.42 -20.87
C ILE A 533 22.36 19.69 -20.89
N MET A 534 21.50 19.88 -19.89
CA MET A 534 20.17 19.26 -19.91
C MET A 534 19.31 19.76 -21.08
N ARG A 535 19.35 21.07 -21.39
CA ARG A 535 18.64 21.63 -22.56
C ARG A 535 19.19 21.08 -23.88
N GLU A 536 20.50 20.92 -23.98
CA GLU A 536 21.13 20.30 -25.17
C GLU A 536 20.75 18.81 -25.30
N MET A 537 20.64 18.07 -24.21
CA MET A 537 20.15 16.68 -24.25
C MET A 537 18.68 16.59 -24.65
N GLU A 538 17.82 17.48 -24.16
CA GLU A 538 16.41 17.55 -24.59
C GLU A 538 16.30 17.84 -26.09
N GLN A 539 17.14 18.73 -26.63
CA GLN A 539 17.19 19.02 -28.07
C GLN A 539 17.65 17.81 -28.89
N LEU A 540 18.71 17.13 -28.46
CA LEU A 540 19.20 15.91 -29.14
C LEU A 540 18.16 14.79 -29.10
N GLN A 541 17.41 14.67 -28.00
CA GLN A 541 16.35 13.67 -27.88
C GLN A 541 15.13 14.01 -28.76
N ALA A 542 14.79 15.29 -28.89
CA ALA A 542 13.79 15.74 -29.85
C ALA A 542 14.23 15.48 -31.31
N GLU A 543 15.51 15.74 -31.65
CA GLU A 543 16.08 15.45 -32.97
C GLU A 543 16.06 13.95 -33.28
N PHE A 544 16.38 13.10 -32.30
CA PHE A 544 16.29 11.64 -32.38
C PHE A 544 14.86 11.16 -32.63
N ASP A 545 13.90 11.71 -31.88
CA ASP A 545 12.48 11.39 -32.02
C ASP A 545 11.91 11.84 -33.37
N ASP A 546 12.29 13.02 -33.85
CA ASP A 546 11.87 13.55 -35.16
C ASP A 546 12.42 12.69 -36.31
N LEU A 547 13.67 12.24 -36.18
CA LEU A 547 14.30 11.32 -37.13
C LEU A 547 13.58 9.97 -37.17
N ARG A 548 13.18 9.43 -36.00
CA ARG A 548 12.39 8.20 -35.90
C ARG A 548 10.94 8.33 -36.37
N ARG A 549 10.34 9.52 -36.20
CA ARG A 549 8.98 9.81 -36.70
C ARG A 549 8.92 10.07 -38.20
N GLY A 550 10.06 9.99 -38.91
CA GLY A 550 10.12 10.19 -40.35
C GLY A 550 9.95 11.65 -40.79
N GLY A 551 10.27 12.61 -39.91
CA GLY A 551 10.24 14.04 -40.25
C GLY A 551 11.55 14.48 -40.91
N LEU A 552 11.57 15.20 -42.03
CA LEU A 552 10.51 15.85 -42.79
C LEU A 552 11.04 16.14 -44.21
N THR A 553 10.18 15.98 -45.21
CA THR A 553 10.13 16.77 -46.46
C THR A 553 11.47 17.25 -47.02
N THR A 554 11.90 16.63 -48.11
CA THR A 554 12.70 17.31 -49.14
C THR A 554 12.16 18.73 -49.34
N LYS A 555 12.87 19.74 -48.82
CA LYS A 555 12.79 21.10 -49.36
C LYS A 555 13.20 20.97 -50.81
N GLY A 556 12.21 20.85 -51.69
CA GLY A 556 12.41 20.88 -53.13
C GLY A 556 13.01 22.22 -53.52
N ASN A 557 14.33 22.24 -53.70
CA ASN A 557 14.92 23.04 -54.75
C ASN A 557 14.49 22.41 -56.08
N GLN A 558 13.57 23.05 -56.79
CA GLN A 558 13.48 22.93 -58.24
C GLN A 558 14.37 24.00 -58.89
N PRO A 559 14.93 23.73 -60.10
CA PRO A 559 15.91 24.59 -60.77
C PRO A 559 15.40 25.96 -61.20
#